data_AF-K2MKI0-F1
#
_entry.id   AF-K2MKI0-F1
#
_cell.length_a   1.000
_cell.length_b   1.000
_cell.length_c   1.000
_cell.angle_alpha   90.00
_cell.angle_beta   90.00
_cell.angle_gamma   90.00
#
_symmetry.space_group_name_H-M   'P 1'
#
loop_
_entity.id
_entity.type
_entity.pdbx_description
1 polymer ?
#
loop_
_entity_poly.entity_id
_entity_poly.type
_entity_poly.pdbx_seq_one_letter_code
_entity_poly.pdbx_strand_id
1 'polypeptide(L)'
;MISSPCLFSRDRLQEFSSLRRAAQHQAEWLGESRWKGDEAAPTSAAEAALNGNSEKGMHGHVTSPWIRALEHFLELENTINLKIERLHEQQRAFLQPKFLSDEEEEAQRQQVEENAHGIQKLLRELERMIISGMRPQDPTNEDEVKASVNAKKHLSSRLSMIIQSFREGQELYAAQLRRCEEKTQRYKQFGSCEAHKRMEREERIAQYLELGYTQVDIQELLEEDAKQKEVSREVQEILKSVTELHEMFKELGAMVVEQGSILDRIDFNVQQAQIGVKKSVAELKKAREKQGGCWVM
;
A
#
# COMPACT_ATOMS: atom_id res chain seq x y z
N MET A 1 -26.49 -14.25 -20.83
CA MET A 1 -25.14 -14.79 -20.58
C MET A 1 -24.27 -14.42 -21.76
N ILE A 2 -23.52 -13.32 -21.66
CA ILE A 2 -22.62 -12.88 -22.72
C ILE A 2 -21.27 -13.52 -22.43
N SER A 3 -20.89 -14.54 -23.20
CA SER A 3 -19.57 -15.17 -23.08
C SER A 3 -18.52 -14.20 -23.61
N SER A 4 -17.58 -13.82 -22.76
CA SER A 4 -16.40 -13.06 -23.19
C SER A 4 -15.64 -13.86 -24.27
N PRO A 5 -15.17 -13.21 -25.35
CA PRO A 5 -14.41 -13.88 -26.39
C PRO A 5 -13.06 -14.34 -25.82
N CYS A 6 -12.79 -15.64 -25.91
CA CYS A 6 -11.48 -16.19 -25.57
C CYS A 6 -10.45 -15.63 -26.56
N LEU A 7 -9.56 -14.76 -26.08
CA LEU A 7 -8.39 -14.31 -26.84
C LEU A 7 -7.47 -15.51 -27.08
N PHE A 8 -7.41 -15.99 -28.32
CA PHE A 8 -6.49 -17.03 -28.74
C PHE A 8 -5.06 -16.46 -28.74
N SER A 9 -4.29 -16.73 -27.70
CA SER A 9 -2.85 -16.43 -27.67
C SER A 9 -2.05 -17.66 -28.08
N ARG A 10 -1.00 -17.47 -28.87
CA ARG A 10 -0.10 -18.54 -29.34
C ARG A 10 1.31 -18.21 -28.88
N ASP A 11 1.86 -19.08 -28.03
CA ASP A 11 3.25 -18.98 -27.59
C ASP A 11 4.20 -19.31 -28.74
N ARG A 12 5.17 -18.41 -28.98
CA ARG A 12 6.20 -18.49 -30.03
C ARG A 12 7.61 -18.51 -29.43
N LEU A 13 7.74 -18.61 -28.10
CA LEU A 13 9.02 -18.49 -27.41
C LEU A 13 10.04 -19.53 -27.89
N GLN A 14 9.60 -20.75 -28.19
CA GLN A 14 10.46 -21.82 -28.68
C GLN A 14 10.99 -21.53 -30.09
N GLU A 15 10.12 -21.07 -31.00
CA GLU A 15 10.50 -20.65 -32.36
C GLU A 15 11.51 -19.49 -32.28
N PHE A 16 11.21 -18.46 -31.48
CA PHE A 16 12.09 -17.33 -31.25
C PHE A 16 13.46 -17.76 -30.69
N SER A 17 13.48 -18.65 -29.70
CA SER A 17 14.71 -19.12 -29.06
C SER A 17 15.59 -19.92 -30.03
N SER A 18 14.98 -20.63 -30.98
CA SER A 18 15.72 -21.35 -32.02
C SER A 18 16.35 -20.39 -33.03
N LEU A 19 15.59 -19.38 -33.48
CA LEU A 19 16.08 -18.34 -34.39
C LEU A 19 17.18 -17.49 -33.75
N ARG A 20 17.06 -17.15 -32.46
CA ARG A 20 18.08 -16.40 -31.71
C ARG A 20 19.40 -17.17 -31.64
N ARG A 21 19.35 -18.47 -31.31
CA ARG A 21 20.55 -19.33 -31.28
C ARG A 21 21.19 -19.46 -32.67
N ALA A 22 20.38 -19.64 -33.70
CA ALA A 22 20.87 -19.70 -35.08
C ALA A 22 21.55 -18.38 -35.51
N ALA A 23 20.99 -17.23 -35.15
CA ALA A 23 21.59 -15.93 -35.42
C ALA A 23 22.90 -15.69 -34.65
N GLN A 24 23.00 -16.16 -33.39
CA GLN A 24 24.25 -16.11 -32.61
C GLN A 24 25.35 -16.96 -33.26
N HIS A 25 25.04 -18.19 -33.66
CA HIS A 25 25.99 -19.05 -34.37
C HIS A 25 26.39 -18.48 -35.73
N GLN A 26 25.48 -17.83 -36.44
CA GLN A 26 25.80 -17.18 -37.71
C GLN A 26 26.71 -15.95 -37.51
N ALA A 27 26.50 -15.17 -36.44
CA ALA A 27 27.37 -14.06 -36.08
C ALA A 27 28.78 -14.53 -35.66
N GLU A 28 28.86 -15.64 -34.91
CA GLU A 28 30.14 -16.30 -34.57
C GLU A 28 30.86 -16.80 -35.84
N TRP A 29 30.14 -17.45 -36.75
CA TRP A 29 30.68 -17.96 -38.01
C TRP A 29 31.16 -16.84 -38.96
N LEU A 30 30.40 -15.75 -39.07
CA LEU A 30 30.81 -14.56 -39.83
C LEU A 30 31.96 -13.80 -39.14
N GLY A 31 32.00 -13.82 -37.81
CA GLY A 31 33.12 -13.36 -37.01
C GLY A 31 34.38 -14.15 -37.33
N GLU A 32 34.35 -15.48 -37.23
CA GLU A 32 35.46 -16.39 -37.59
C GLU A 32 35.88 -16.28 -39.06
N SER A 33 34.94 -16.03 -39.96
CA SER A 33 35.24 -15.80 -41.38
C SER A 33 35.99 -14.48 -41.63
N ARG A 34 35.81 -13.47 -40.75
CA ARG A 34 36.58 -12.23 -40.78
C ARG A 34 38.03 -12.41 -40.30
N TRP A 35 38.30 -13.41 -39.45
CA TRP A 35 39.65 -13.74 -38.98
C TRP A 35 40.42 -14.70 -39.90
N LYS A 36 39.73 -15.41 -40.81
CA LYS A 36 40.37 -16.35 -41.76
C LYS A 36 40.79 -15.74 -43.10
N GLY A 37 40.55 -14.44 -43.32
CA GLY A 37 40.78 -13.77 -44.61
C GLY A 37 42.07 -12.98 -44.76
N ASP A 38 42.80 -12.66 -43.68
CA ASP A 38 44.03 -11.87 -43.74
C ASP A 38 45.15 -12.57 -42.96
N GLU A 39 46.05 -13.23 -43.68
CA GLU A 39 47.37 -13.61 -43.17
C GLU A 39 48.44 -12.75 -43.87
N ALA A 40 48.60 -11.52 -43.40
CA ALA A 40 49.79 -10.72 -43.63
C ALA A 40 50.06 -9.75 -42.46
N ALA A 41 51.20 -9.97 -41.80
CA ALA A 41 51.91 -9.17 -40.81
C ALA A 41 51.52 -9.28 -39.31
N PRO A 42 52.49 -9.54 -38.41
CA PRO A 42 52.28 -9.66 -36.99
C PRO A 42 52.46 -8.30 -36.31
N THR A 43 51.39 -7.73 -35.77
CA THR A 43 51.50 -6.64 -34.80
C THR A 43 50.51 -6.83 -33.67
N SER A 44 51.07 -7.15 -32.52
CA SER A 44 50.59 -6.78 -31.19
C SER A 44 49.19 -7.25 -30.79
N ALA A 45 49.18 -8.28 -29.97
CA ALA A 45 48.08 -8.69 -29.11
C ALA A 45 47.74 -7.63 -28.02
N ALA A 46 47.54 -6.37 -28.40
CA ALA A 46 47.30 -5.26 -27.46
C ALA A 46 46.05 -4.41 -27.74
N GLU A 47 45.26 -4.66 -28.80
CA GLU A 47 44.09 -3.81 -29.13
C GLU A 47 42.73 -4.48 -28.94
N ALA A 48 42.67 -5.68 -28.35
CA ALA A 48 41.42 -6.27 -27.83
C ALA A 48 41.15 -5.90 -26.36
N ALA A 49 41.99 -5.06 -25.74
CA ALA A 49 41.88 -4.62 -24.35
C ALA A 49 41.38 -3.16 -24.21
N LEU A 50 40.81 -2.57 -25.27
CA LEU A 50 40.26 -1.20 -25.25
C LEU A 50 38.77 -1.16 -25.59
N ASN A 51 38.03 -2.23 -25.31
CA ASN A 51 36.68 -2.00 -24.79
C ASN A 51 36.87 -1.76 -23.31
N GLY A 52 36.94 -0.48 -22.94
CA GLY A 52 36.99 -0.05 -21.56
C GLY A 52 35.91 -0.78 -20.80
N ASN A 53 36.34 -1.79 -20.05
CA ASN A 53 35.92 -2.02 -18.69
C ASN A 53 35.84 -0.63 -18.04
N SER A 54 34.68 0.01 -18.17
CA SER A 54 34.20 0.90 -17.13
C SER A 54 33.94 -0.04 -15.96
N GLU A 55 35.03 -0.39 -15.28
CA GLU A 55 35.11 -0.82 -13.89
C GLU A 55 34.60 0.33 -13.02
N LYS A 56 33.39 0.82 -13.30
CA LYS A 56 32.51 1.34 -12.27
C LYS A 56 31.85 0.12 -11.67
N GLY A 57 32.58 -0.44 -10.71
CA GLY A 57 32.03 -1.16 -9.58
C GLY A 57 31.02 -2.24 -9.93
N MET A 58 31.46 -3.47 -9.73
CA MET A 58 30.61 -4.54 -9.21
C MET A 58 29.89 -4.05 -7.93
N HIS A 59 28.90 -3.18 -8.03
CA HIS A 59 27.88 -2.95 -7.02
C HIS A 59 27.00 -4.20 -7.11
N GLY A 60 27.46 -5.28 -6.47
CA GLY A 60 26.81 -6.59 -6.55
C GLY A 60 25.32 -6.44 -6.30
N HIS A 61 24.50 -6.66 -7.33
CA HIS A 61 23.03 -6.63 -7.33
C HIS A 61 22.41 -5.95 -6.09
N VAL A 62 22.75 -4.68 -5.85
CA VAL A 62 22.10 -3.92 -4.80
C VAL A 62 20.77 -3.56 -5.42
N THR A 63 19.76 -4.42 -5.23
CA THR A 63 18.37 -4.14 -5.61
C THR A 63 18.04 -2.70 -5.25
N SER A 64 17.52 -1.92 -6.20
CA SER A 64 17.30 -0.49 -5.98
C SER A 64 16.43 -0.30 -4.72
N PRO A 65 16.66 0.71 -3.88
CA PRO A 65 15.93 0.89 -2.63
C PRO A 65 14.41 0.85 -2.78
N TRP A 66 13.86 1.40 -3.88
CA TRP A 66 12.43 1.36 -4.16
C TRP A 66 11.93 -0.05 -4.54
N ILE A 67 12.79 -0.92 -5.10
CA ILE A 67 12.47 -2.33 -5.39
C ILE A 67 12.39 -3.13 -4.09
N ARG A 68 13.33 -2.92 -3.16
CA ARG A 68 13.25 -3.55 -1.82
C ARG A 68 12.03 -3.10 -1.05
N ALA A 69 11.72 -1.81 -1.09
CA ALA A 69 10.52 -1.26 -0.48
C ALA A 69 9.25 -1.88 -1.10
N LEU A 70 9.23 -2.11 -2.41
CA LEU A 70 8.14 -2.79 -3.10
C LEU A 70 7.96 -4.24 -2.60
N GLU A 71 9.05 -5.02 -2.51
CA GLU A 71 9.00 -6.41 -2.03
C GLU A 71 8.47 -6.47 -0.59
N HIS A 72 9.03 -5.66 0.31
CA HIS A 72 8.63 -5.62 1.70
C HIS A 72 7.19 -5.11 1.89
N PHE A 73 6.73 -4.18 1.04
CA PHE A 73 5.33 -3.75 1.01
C PHE A 73 4.39 -4.94 0.74
N LEU A 74 4.71 -5.77 -0.26
CA LEU A 74 3.86 -6.91 -0.65
C LEU A 74 3.78 -7.97 0.45
N GLU A 75 4.89 -8.22 1.16
CA GLU A 75 4.93 -9.15 2.30
C GLU A 75 4.07 -8.65 3.48
N LEU A 76 4.21 -7.36 3.81
CA LEU A 76 3.42 -6.73 4.86
C LEU A 76 1.94 -6.61 4.49
N GLU A 77 1.62 -6.33 3.23
CA GLU A 77 0.23 -6.31 2.73
C GLU A 77 -0.47 -7.65 2.96
N ASN A 78 0.17 -8.76 2.59
CA ASN A 78 -0.39 -10.10 2.85
C ASN A 78 -0.61 -10.33 4.35
N THR A 79 0.36 -9.94 5.17
CA THR A 79 0.29 -10.07 6.63
C THR A 79 -0.87 -9.24 7.21
N ILE A 80 -1.06 -8.02 6.73
CA ILE A 80 -2.14 -7.13 7.16
C ILE A 80 -3.50 -7.71 6.76
N ASN A 81 -3.66 -8.17 5.53
CA ASN A 81 -4.93 -8.74 5.06
C ASN A 81 -5.35 -9.95 5.92
N LEU A 82 -4.42 -10.86 6.22
CA LEU A 82 -4.67 -12.00 7.12
C LEU A 82 -5.04 -11.54 8.53
N LYS A 83 -4.39 -10.49 9.05
CA LYS A 83 -4.73 -9.92 10.36
C LYS A 83 -6.10 -9.27 10.38
N ILE A 84 -6.49 -8.56 9.31
CA ILE A 84 -7.81 -7.95 9.16
C ILE A 84 -8.89 -9.04 9.14
N GLU A 85 -8.70 -10.11 8.36
CA GLU A 85 -9.63 -11.24 8.32
C GLU A 85 -9.81 -11.87 9.71
N ARG A 86 -8.70 -12.18 10.39
CA ARG A 86 -8.73 -12.71 11.76
C ARG A 86 -9.41 -11.75 12.74
N LEU A 87 -9.15 -10.45 12.65
CA LEU A 87 -9.81 -9.46 13.50
C LEU A 87 -11.32 -9.46 13.26
N HIS A 88 -11.77 -9.49 12.01
CA HIS A 88 -13.20 -9.55 11.69
C HIS A 88 -13.86 -10.83 12.25
N GLU A 89 -13.18 -11.97 12.20
CA GLU A 89 -13.66 -13.21 12.82
C GLU A 89 -13.78 -13.07 14.34
N GLN A 90 -12.76 -12.51 15.00
CA GLN A 90 -12.78 -12.26 16.44
C GLN A 90 -13.88 -11.28 16.85
N GLN A 91 -14.05 -10.19 16.11
CA GLN A 91 -15.11 -9.20 16.32
C GLN A 91 -16.50 -9.84 16.16
N ARG A 92 -16.71 -10.66 15.12
CA ARG A 92 -17.97 -11.41 14.94
C ARG A 92 -18.21 -12.39 16.08
N ALA A 93 -17.18 -13.12 16.50
CA ALA A 93 -17.27 -14.06 17.61
C ALA A 93 -17.56 -13.32 18.91
N PHE A 94 -16.96 -12.14 19.12
CA PHE A 94 -17.17 -11.30 20.29
C PHE A 94 -18.64 -10.86 20.44
N LEU A 95 -19.28 -10.49 19.32
CA LEU A 95 -20.68 -10.07 19.29
C LEU A 95 -21.71 -11.20 19.47
N GLN A 96 -21.29 -12.46 19.51
CA GLN A 96 -22.20 -13.57 19.77
C GLN A 96 -22.51 -13.69 21.27
N PRO A 97 -23.75 -14.06 21.66
CA PRO A 97 -24.06 -14.34 23.04
C PRO A 97 -23.17 -15.46 23.58
N LYS A 98 -22.49 -15.20 24.70
CA LYS A 98 -21.62 -16.16 25.39
C LYS A 98 -21.91 -16.14 26.89
N PHE A 99 -21.62 -17.25 27.55
CA PHE A 99 -21.66 -17.36 29.01
C PHE A 99 -20.23 -17.33 29.56
N LEU A 100 -19.54 -16.21 29.33
CA LEU A 100 -18.20 -15.95 29.85
C LEU A 100 -18.29 -15.18 31.18
N SER A 101 -17.25 -15.27 32.00
CA SER A 101 -17.07 -14.35 33.13
C SER A 101 -16.79 -12.93 32.62
N ASP A 102 -17.08 -11.92 33.44
CA ASP A 102 -16.78 -10.52 33.12
C ASP A 102 -15.27 -10.33 32.84
N GLU A 103 -14.39 -11.05 33.55
CA GLU A 103 -12.94 -11.00 33.30
C GLU A 103 -12.54 -11.61 31.95
N GLU A 104 -13.22 -12.68 31.52
CA GLU A 104 -12.94 -13.35 30.25
C GLU A 104 -13.42 -12.51 29.06
N GLU A 105 -14.55 -11.81 29.22
CA GLU A 105 -15.05 -10.88 28.21
C GLU A 105 -14.12 -9.66 28.06
N GLU A 106 -13.65 -9.07 29.16
CA GLU A 106 -12.68 -7.96 29.10
C GLU A 106 -11.34 -8.39 28.47
N ALA A 107 -10.85 -9.60 28.77
CA ALA A 107 -9.65 -10.13 28.13
C ALA A 107 -9.83 -10.30 26.61
N GLN A 108 -11.01 -10.75 26.15
CA GLN A 108 -11.31 -10.82 24.72
C GLN A 108 -11.39 -9.43 24.07
N ARG A 109 -11.99 -8.45 24.76
CA ARG A 109 -12.01 -7.05 24.29
C ARG A 109 -10.60 -6.52 24.09
N GLN A 110 -9.75 -6.66 25.12
CA GLN A 110 -8.37 -6.19 25.06
C GLN A 110 -7.62 -6.86 23.89
N GLN A 111 -7.83 -8.15 23.65
CA GLN A 111 -7.20 -8.84 22.52
C GLN A 111 -7.67 -8.29 21.14
N VAL A 112 -8.96 -7.97 21.00
CA VAL A 112 -9.51 -7.37 19.78
C VAL A 112 -8.91 -5.97 19.56
N GLU A 113 -8.85 -5.15 20.61
CA GLU A 113 -8.24 -3.83 20.57
C GLU A 113 -6.74 -3.90 20.23
N GLU A 114 -5.98 -4.79 20.86
CA GLU A 114 -4.56 -4.98 20.59
C GLU A 114 -4.30 -5.38 19.13
N ASN A 115 -5.14 -6.26 18.57
CA ASN A 115 -5.05 -6.65 17.16
C ASN A 115 -5.39 -5.50 16.21
N ALA A 116 -6.42 -4.70 16.53
CA ALA A 116 -6.77 -3.51 15.76
C ALA A 116 -5.63 -2.48 15.76
N HIS A 117 -5.07 -2.17 16.93
CA HIS A 117 -3.91 -1.29 17.06
C HIS A 117 -2.67 -1.85 16.33
N GLY A 118 -2.46 -3.16 16.37
CA GLY A 118 -1.40 -3.84 15.62
C GLY A 118 -1.54 -3.64 14.11
N ILE A 119 -2.75 -3.74 13.56
CA ILE A 119 -3.03 -3.47 12.15
C ILE A 119 -2.76 -1.99 11.82
N GLN A 120 -3.23 -1.05 12.64
CA GLN A 120 -2.96 0.37 12.43
C GLN A 120 -1.46 0.70 12.38
N LYS A 121 -0.66 0.10 13.26
CA LYS A 121 0.81 0.27 13.26
C LYS A 121 1.43 -0.20 11.95
N LEU A 122 0.99 -1.34 11.42
CA LEU A 122 1.46 -1.88 10.15
C LEU A 122 1.02 -1.00 8.96
N LEU A 123 -0.20 -0.46 8.99
CA LEU A 123 -0.67 0.50 7.97
C LEU A 123 0.18 1.78 7.96
N ARG A 124 0.50 2.32 9.14
CA ARG A 124 1.42 3.48 9.28
C ARG A 124 2.86 3.15 8.86
N GLU A 125 3.29 1.90 8.99
CA GLU A 125 4.58 1.45 8.46
C GLU A 125 4.59 1.41 6.93
N LEU A 126 3.54 0.84 6.31
CA LEU A 126 3.37 0.85 4.86
C LEU A 126 3.32 2.27 4.30
N GLU A 127 2.60 3.18 4.96
CA GLU A 127 2.55 4.60 4.61
C GLU A 127 3.95 5.24 4.59
N ARG A 128 4.71 5.08 5.69
CA ARG A 128 6.09 5.59 5.80
C ARG A 128 7.01 5.01 4.73
N MET A 129 6.84 3.73 4.41
CA MET A 129 7.61 3.06 3.36
C MET A 129 7.31 3.62 1.97
N ILE A 130 6.05 3.90 1.66
CA ILE A 130 5.67 4.54 0.39
C ILE A 130 6.23 5.96 0.29
N ILE A 131 6.16 6.73 1.38
CA ILE A 131 6.60 8.14 1.39
C ILE A 131 8.13 8.25 1.30
N SER A 132 8.87 7.47 2.09
CA SER A 132 10.33 7.57 2.22
C SER A 132 11.12 6.55 1.41
N GLY A 133 10.58 5.34 1.22
CA GLY A 133 11.28 4.22 0.58
C GLY A 133 11.21 4.20 -0.95
N MET A 134 10.21 4.85 -1.55
CA MET A 134 10.01 4.87 -3.01
C MET A 134 10.84 5.96 -3.69
N ARG A 135 12.16 5.97 -3.44
CA ARG A 135 13.11 6.91 -4.03
C ARG A 135 14.02 6.20 -5.04
N PRO A 136 14.33 6.83 -6.19
CA PRO A 136 15.28 6.28 -7.15
C PRO A 136 16.68 6.22 -6.55
N GLN A 137 17.46 5.20 -6.92
CA GLN A 137 18.86 5.09 -6.52
C GLN A 137 19.72 6.11 -7.25
N ASP A 138 19.50 6.27 -8.56
CA ASP A 138 20.16 7.28 -9.38
C ASP A 138 19.13 8.35 -9.83
N PRO A 139 19.15 9.56 -9.26
CA PRO A 139 18.26 10.65 -9.66
C PRO A 139 18.49 11.13 -11.09
N THR A 140 19.64 10.81 -11.69
CA THR A 140 19.97 11.20 -13.07
C THR A 140 19.37 10.24 -14.10
N ASN A 141 18.98 9.04 -13.68
CA ASN A 141 18.32 8.07 -14.54
C ASN A 141 16.82 8.38 -14.63
N GLU A 142 16.41 9.04 -15.71
CA GLU A 142 15.00 9.39 -15.94
C GLU A 142 14.06 8.18 -15.91
N ASP A 143 14.50 7.01 -16.39
CA ASP A 143 13.66 5.81 -16.44
C ASP A 143 13.46 5.22 -15.05
N GLU A 144 14.50 5.27 -14.20
CA GLU A 144 14.38 4.86 -12.80
C GLU A 144 13.47 5.81 -12.01
N VAL A 145 13.59 7.12 -12.22
CA VAL A 145 12.71 8.13 -11.61
C VAL A 145 11.24 7.88 -12.01
N LYS A 146 10.98 7.63 -13.30
CA LYS A 146 9.63 7.31 -13.79
C LYS A 146 9.11 6.01 -13.19
N ALA A 147 9.94 4.96 -13.13
CA ALA A 147 9.58 3.68 -12.55
C ALA A 147 9.25 3.79 -11.06
N SER A 148 10.07 4.50 -10.28
CA SER A 148 9.85 4.67 -8.83
C SER A 148 8.59 5.49 -8.54
N VAL A 149 8.30 6.53 -9.33
CA VAL A 149 7.06 7.33 -9.21
C VAL A 149 5.83 6.50 -9.56
N ASN A 150 5.89 5.70 -10.63
CA ASN A 150 4.79 4.80 -11.01
C ASN A 150 4.53 3.74 -9.94
N ALA A 151 5.59 3.15 -9.40
CA ALA A 151 5.49 2.18 -8.32
C ALA A 151 4.90 2.83 -7.06
N LYS A 152 5.35 4.04 -6.68
CA LYS A 152 4.79 4.81 -5.57
C LYS A 152 3.28 5.02 -5.75
N LYS A 153 2.86 5.48 -6.93
CA LYS A 153 1.44 5.68 -7.29
C LYS A 153 0.63 4.39 -7.16
N HIS A 154 1.15 3.28 -7.69
CA HIS A 154 0.50 1.97 -7.59
C HIS A 154 0.34 1.51 -6.13
N LEU A 155 1.41 1.61 -5.34
CA LEU A 155 1.40 1.23 -3.93
C LEU A 155 0.47 2.10 -3.08
N SER A 156 0.43 3.42 -3.32
CA SER A 156 -0.52 4.32 -2.65
C SER A 156 -1.96 3.89 -2.91
N SER A 157 -2.31 3.53 -4.15
CA SER A 157 -3.66 3.05 -4.48
C SER A 157 -4.01 1.75 -3.75
N ARG A 158 -3.06 0.81 -3.66
CA ARG A 158 -3.25 -0.45 -2.92
C ARG A 158 -3.43 -0.21 -1.43
N LEU A 159 -2.57 0.60 -0.82
CA LEU A 159 -2.68 0.95 0.60
C LEU A 159 -4.01 1.65 0.90
N SER A 160 -4.48 2.56 0.03
CA SER A 160 -5.79 3.18 0.17
C SER A 160 -6.93 2.15 0.18
N MET A 161 -6.86 1.10 -0.65
CA MET A 161 -7.86 0.02 -0.64
C MET A 161 -7.85 -0.77 0.67
N ILE A 162 -6.68 -1.09 1.21
CA ILE A 162 -6.53 -1.82 2.49
C ILE A 162 -7.06 -0.97 3.65
N ILE A 163 -6.70 0.31 3.71
CA ILE A 163 -7.19 1.25 4.73
C ILE A 163 -8.71 1.37 4.65
N GLN A 164 -9.28 1.48 3.44
CA GLN A 164 -10.73 1.54 3.25
C GLN A 164 -11.41 0.25 3.76
N SER A 165 -10.89 -0.92 3.39
CA SER A 165 -11.45 -2.20 3.84
C SER A 165 -11.39 -2.36 5.36
N PHE A 166 -10.29 -1.95 6.00
CA PHE A 166 -10.16 -1.99 7.45
C PHE A 166 -11.12 -1.01 8.13
N ARG A 167 -11.21 0.22 7.62
CA ARG A 167 -12.12 1.26 8.10
C ARG A 167 -13.59 0.81 8.04
N GLU A 168 -14.02 0.26 6.91
CA GLU A 168 -15.38 -0.28 6.75
C GLU A 168 -15.67 -1.40 7.76
N GLY A 169 -14.70 -2.29 8.00
CA GLY A 169 -14.79 -3.31 9.04
C GLY A 169 -14.97 -2.74 10.44
N GLN A 170 -14.18 -1.73 10.80
CA GLN A 170 -14.29 -1.05 12.10
C GLN A 170 -15.62 -0.30 12.25
N GLU A 171 -16.11 0.39 11.21
CA GLU A 171 -17.41 1.06 11.24
C GLU A 171 -18.57 0.08 11.42
N LEU A 172 -18.52 -1.05 10.72
CA LEU A 172 -19.50 -2.13 10.87
C LEU A 172 -19.47 -2.70 12.29
N TYR A 173 -18.28 -2.92 12.85
CA TYR A 173 -18.11 -3.40 14.22
C TYR A 173 -18.70 -2.42 15.23
N ALA A 174 -18.36 -1.13 15.15
CA ALA A 174 -18.91 -0.09 16.02
C ALA A 174 -20.44 -0.01 15.94
N ALA A 175 -21.01 -0.09 14.72
CA ALA A 175 -22.46 -0.08 14.54
C ALA A 175 -23.14 -1.31 15.16
N GLN A 176 -22.52 -2.48 15.05
CA GLN A 176 -23.03 -3.72 15.65
C GLN A 176 -22.93 -3.69 17.17
N LEU A 177 -21.85 -3.14 17.72
CA LEU A 177 -21.66 -2.98 19.16
C LEU A 177 -22.73 -2.05 19.76
N ARG A 178 -22.95 -0.87 19.16
CA ARG A 178 -24.04 0.05 19.54
C ARG A 178 -25.40 -0.66 19.55
N ARG A 179 -25.69 -1.44 18.52
CA ARG A 179 -26.95 -2.20 18.44
C ARG A 179 -27.07 -3.25 19.56
N CYS A 180 -25.97 -3.87 19.97
CA CYS A 180 -25.96 -4.84 21.06
C CYS A 180 -26.17 -4.16 22.42
N GLU A 181 -25.55 -3.01 22.62
CA GLU A 181 -25.72 -2.17 23.81
C GLU A 181 -27.15 -1.64 23.90
N GLU A 182 -27.72 -1.13 22.81
CA GLU A 182 -29.13 -0.68 22.75
C GLU A 182 -30.10 -1.80 23.12
N LYS A 183 -29.88 -3.03 22.62
CA LYS A 183 -30.68 -4.19 22.98
C LYS A 183 -30.54 -4.51 24.46
N THR A 184 -29.33 -4.53 24.98
CA THR A 184 -29.04 -4.80 26.39
C THR A 184 -29.71 -3.76 27.30
N GLN A 185 -29.63 -2.48 26.94
CA GLN A 185 -30.34 -1.40 27.64
C GLN A 185 -31.85 -1.59 27.61
N ARG A 186 -32.43 -2.00 26.47
CA ARG A 186 -33.87 -2.30 26.39
C ARG A 186 -34.28 -3.47 27.27
N TYR A 187 -33.45 -4.50 27.43
CA TYR A 187 -33.73 -5.63 28.30
C TYR A 187 -33.50 -5.32 29.79
N LYS A 188 -32.60 -4.39 30.11
CA LYS A 188 -32.39 -3.87 31.49
C LYS A 188 -33.51 -2.93 31.94
N GLN A 189 -34.22 -2.30 31.01
CA GLN A 189 -35.39 -1.47 31.30
C GLN A 189 -36.57 -2.34 31.75
N PHE A 190 -36.76 -2.48 33.06
CA PHE A 190 -38.03 -2.95 33.63
C PHE A 190 -39.06 -1.81 33.64
N GLY A 191 -40.15 -1.94 32.88
CA GLY A 191 -41.24 -0.95 32.83
C GLY A 191 -41.08 0.13 31.76
N SER A 192 -41.66 1.32 31.97
CA SER A 192 -41.57 2.43 31.01
C SER A 192 -40.15 3.00 30.93
N CYS A 193 -39.68 3.33 29.73
CA CYS A 193 -38.36 3.94 29.48
C CYS A 193 -38.12 5.21 30.32
N GLU A 194 -39.15 6.02 30.53
CA GLU A 194 -39.07 7.22 31.38
C GLU A 194 -38.91 6.90 32.86
N ALA A 195 -39.58 5.85 33.34
CA ALA A 195 -39.50 5.43 34.74
C ALA A 195 -38.12 4.85 35.05
N HIS A 196 -37.55 4.06 34.14
CA HIS A 196 -36.20 3.51 34.30
C HIS A 196 -35.12 4.60 34.27
N LYS A 197 -35.20 5.55 33.32
CA LYS A 197 -34.27 6.69 33.25
C LYS A 197 -34.31 7.56 34.51
N ARG A 198 -35.50 7.72 35.11
CA ARG A 198 -35.66 8.47 36.36
C ARG A 198 -35.02 7.74 37.54
N MET A 199 -35.29 6.43 37.67
CA MET A 199 -34.71 5.59 38.72
C MET A 199 -33.18 5.58 38.66
N GLU A 200 -32.61 5.36 37.48
CA GLU A 200 -31.15 5.32 37.28
C GLU A 200 -30.49 6.67 37.61
N ARG A 201 -31.16 7.78 37.26
CA ARG A 201 -30.70 9.13 37.63
C ARG A 201 -30.76 9.35 39.15
N GLU A 202 -31.84 8.94 39.81
CA GLU A 202 -32.00 9.07 41.26
C GLU A 202 -30.97 8.22 42.03
N GLU A 203 -30.66 7.00 41.55
CA GLU A 203 -29.59 6.15 42.10
C GLU A 203 -28.19 6.77 41.93
N ARG A 204 -27.87 7.28 40.74
CA ARG A 204 -26.60 8.00 40.47
C ARG A 204 -26.43 9.22 41.39
N ILE A 205 -27.49 10.02 41.56
CA ILE A 205 -27.49 11.18 42.45
C ILE A 205 -27.21 10.75 43.89
N ALA A 206 -27.89 9.70 44.38
CA ALA A 206 -27.66 9.16 45.72
C ALA A 206 -26.20 8.69 45.90
N GLN A 207 -25.65 8.01 44.91
CA GLN A 207 -24.27 7.51 44.92
C GLN A 207 -23.24 8.66 44.96
N TYR A 208 -23.43 9.73 44.18
CA TYR A 208 -22.54 10.89 44.23
C TYR A 208 -22.70 11.72 45.52
N LEU A 209 -23.90 11.77 46.10
CA LEU A 209 -24.12 12.37 47.41
C LEU A 209 -23.39 11.60 48.52
N GLU A 210 -23.40 10.27 48.49
CA GLU A 210 -22.65 9.43 49.45
C GLU A 210 -21.13 9.63 49.33
N LEU A 211 -20.63 9.92 48.13
CA LEU A 211 -19.22 10.24 47.86
C LEU A 211 -18.84 11.68 48.26
N GLY A 212 -19.80 12.50 48.70
CA GLY A 212 -19.55 13.86 49.21
C GLY A 212 -19.42 14.94 48.13
N TYR A 213 -19.88 14.71 46.90
CA TYR A 213 -19.87 15.71 45.84
C TYR A 213 -20.88 16.84 46.09
N THR A 214 -20.57 18.05 45.62
CA THR A 214 -21.50 19.18 45.71
C THR A 214 -22.60 19.07 44.65
N GLN A 215 -23.75 19.69 44.88
CA GLN A 215 -24.90 19.61 43.96
C GLN A 215 -24.56 20.13 42.54
N VAL A 216 -23.64 21.09 42.43
CA VAL A 216 -23.19 21.62 41.14
C VAL A 216 -22.31 20.60 40.41
N ASP A 217 -21.36 19.97 41.12
CA ASP A 217 -20.48 18.94 40.56
C ASP A 217 -21.28 17.70 40.14
N ILE A 218 -22.31 17.32 40.91
CA ILE A 218 -23.20 16.20 40.58
C ILE A 218 -23.93 16.44 39.25
N GLN A 219 -24.38 17.67 38.99
CA GLN A 219 -25.06 18.00 37.75
C GLN A 219 -24.12 17.90 36.54
N GLU A 220 -22.89 18.39 36.68
CA GLU A 220 -21.86 18.29 35.63
C GLU A 220 -21.46 16.82 35.39
N LEU A 221 -21.24 16.04 36.45
CA LEU A 221 -20.94 14.61 36.38
C LEU A 221 -22.08 13.80 35.73
N LEU A 222 -23.33 14.12 36.03
CA LEU A 222 -24.49 13.47 35.38
C LEU A 222 -24.57 13.77 33.89
N GLU A 223 -24.20 14.99 33.47
CA GLU A 223 -24.16 15.37 32.06
C GLU A 223 -23.02 14.66 31.32
N GLU A 224 -21.86 14.54 31.95
CA GLU A 224 -20.72 13.80 31.40
C GLU A 224 -21.01 12.30 31.32
N ASP A 225 -21.63 11.74 32.35
CA ASP A 225 -22.04 10.35 32.38
C ASP A 225 -23.14 10.03 31.36
N ALA A 226 -24.07 10.97 31.12
CA ALA A 226 -25.05 10.86 30.04
C ALA A 226 -24.38 10.87 28.65
N LYS A 227 -23.39 11.75 28.42
CA LYS A 227 -22.60 11.79 27.17
C LYS A 227 -21.79 10.50 26.98
N GLN A 228 -21.21 9.96 28.05
CA GLN A 228 -20.43 8.74 28.04
C GLN A 228 -21.30 7.49 27.84
N LYS A 229 -22.54 7.49 28.34
CA LYS A 229 -23.54 6.47 28.00
C LYS A 229 -24.03 6.56 26.57
N GLU A 230 -24.07 7.77 26.00
CA GLU A 230 -24.46 7.99 24.59
C GLU A 230 -23.37 7.54 23.61
N VAL A 231 -22.10 7.52 24.05
CA VAL A 231 -20.99 6.94 23.29
C VAL A 231 -20.16 6.01 24.19
N SER A 232 -20.45 4.72 24.14
CA SER A 232 -19.73 3.69 24.87
C SER A 232 -18.22 3.78 24.64
N ARG A 233 -17.42 3.62 25.70
CA ARG A 233 -15.94 3.71 25.69
C ARG A 233 -15.32 2.93 24.52
N GLU A 234 -15.80 1.71 24.29
CA GLU A 234 -15.32 0.85 23.20
C GLU A 234 -15.61 1.45 21.82
N VAL A 235 -16.79 2.06 21.63
CA VAL A 235 -17.11 2.76 20.39
C VAL A 235 -16.27 4.02 20.21
N GLN A 236 -15.93 4.73 21.30
CA GLN A 236 -15.05 5.90 21.23
C GLN A 236 -13.66 5.53 20.72
N GLU A 237 -13.07 4.45 21.21
CA GLU A 237 -11.75 3.98 20.74
C GLU A 237 -11.78 3.58 19.26
N ILE A 238 -12.85 2.91 18.81
CA ILE A 238 -13.02 2.60 17.38
C ILE A 238 -13.14 3.88 16.55
N LEU A 239 -13.91 4.88 16.99
CA LEU A 239 -14.05 6.15 16.29
C LEU A 239 -12.74 6.94 16.20
N LYS A 240 -11.93 6.89 17.27
CA LYS A 240 -10.58 7.46 17.27
C LYS A 240 -9.71 6.76 16.24
N SER A 241 -9.72 5.43 16.20
CA SER A 241 -9.04 4.63 15.18
C SER A 241 -9.49 4.96 13.75
N VAL A 242 -10.80 5.14 13.52
CA VAL A 242 -11.36 5.58 12.23
C VAL A 242 -10.89 6.99 11.84
N THR A 243 -10.74 7.89 12.82
CA THR A 243 -10.23 9.24 12.59
C THR A 243 -8.76 9.21 12.17
N GLU A 244 -7.93 8.40 12.84
CA GLU A 244 -6.53 8.18 12.46
C GLU A 244 -6.40 7.56 11.05
N LEU A 245 -7.30 6.64 10.69
CA LEU A 245 -7.38 6.08 9.33
C LEU A 245 -7.73 7.13 8.29
N HIS A 246 -8.57 8.10 8.64
CA HIS A 246 -8.94 9.19 7.77
C HIS A 246 -7.76 10.16 7.52
N GLU A 247 -6.89 10.38 8.51
CA GLU A 247 -5.65 11.14 8.32
C GLU A 247 -4.72 10.46 7.32
N MET A 248 -4.47 9.16 7.49
CA MET A 248 -3.70 8.37 6.51
C MET A 248 -4.34 8.46 5.12
N PHE A 249 -5.65 8.35 5.03
CA PHE A 249 -6.36 8.43 3.76
C PHE A 249 -6.19 9.80 3.07
N LYS A 250 -6.13 10.90 3.83
CA LYS A 250 -5.84 12.24 3.29
C LYS A 250 -4.41 12.36 2.75
N GLU A 251 -3.44 11.85 3.51
CA GLU A 251 -2.02 11.84 3.10
C GLU A 251 -1.83 11.04 1.80
N LEU A 252 -2.49 9.88 1.69
CA LEU A 252 -2.49 9.08 0.46
C LEU A 252 -3.31 9.72 -0.66
N GLY A 253 -4.42 10.38 -0.34
CA GLY A 253 -5.29 11.06 -1.29
C GLY A 253 -4.54 12.09 -2.13
N ALA A 254 -3.62 12.86 -1.53
CA ALA A 254 -2.75 13.76 -2.29
C ALA A 254 -1.87 13.02 -3.34
N MET A 255 -1.47 11.78 -3.05
CA MET A 255 -0.67 10.94 -3.96
C MET A 255 -1.52 10.14 -4.98
N VAL A 256 -2.80 9.94 -4.70
CA VAL A 256 -3.75 9.15 -5.51
C VAL A 256 -4.70 10.03 -6.35
N VAL A 257 -4.91 11.29 -6.02
CA VAL A 257 -5.76 12.20 -6.82
C VAL A 257 -5.09 12.58 -8.16
N GLU A 258 -3.76 12.58 -8.23
CA GLU A 258 -2.99 12.85 -9.45
C GLU A 258 -3.03 11.70 -10.48
N GLN A 259 -3.86 10.68 -10.23
CA GLN A 259 -3.98 9.43 -10.98
C GLN A 259 -5.30 9.32 -11.75
N GLY A 260 -6.13 10.39 -11.74
CA GLY A 260 -7.42 10.46 -12.42
C GLY A 260 -7.32 10.01 -13.88
N SER A 261 -8.17 9.05 -14.23
CA SER A 261 -8.14 8.17 -15.43
C SER A 261 -7.24 6.94 -15.27
N ILE A 262 -7.84 5.85 -14.77
CA ILE A 262 -7.29 4.48 -14.82
C ILE A 262 -6.98 4.03 -16.27
N LEU A 263 -7.62 4.66 -17.28
CA LEU A 263 -7.46 4.32 -18.70
C LEU A 263 -6.29 5.01 -19.39
N ASP A 264 -5.86 6.21 -18.97
CA ASP A 264 -4.89 7.02 -19.74
C ASP A 264 -3.41 6.70 -19.47
N ARG A 265 -3.08 5.83 -18.51
CA ARG A 265 -1.68 5.71 -18.05
C ARG A 265 -0.77 4.98 -19.02
N ILE A 266 -1.26 3.92 -19.66
CA ILE A 266 -0.48 3.17 -20.64
C ILE A 266 -0.31 4.04 -21.89
N ASP A 267 -1.39 4.62 -22.39
CA ASP A 267 -1.37 5.47 -23.58
C ASP A 267 -0.49 6.71 -23.38
N PHE A 268 -0.61 7.40 -22.23
CA PHE A 268 0.25 8.53 -21.89
C PHE A 268 1.72 8.12 -21.79
N ASN A 269 2.06 7.05 -21.05
CA ASN A 269 3.45 6.61 -20.90
C ASN A 269 4.05 6.17 -22.25
N VAL A 270 3.27 5.50 -23.10
CA VAL A 270 3.68 5.11 -24.46
C VAL A 270 3.87 6.34 -25.35
N GLN A 271 2.97 7.33 -25.29
CA GLN A 271 3.12 8.59 -26.01
C GLN A 271 4.35 9.37 -25.54
N GLN A 272 4.63 9.44 -24.23
CA GLN A 272 5.83 10.09 -23.70
C GLN A 272 7.11 9.37 -24.14
N ALA A 273 7.11 8.03 -24.13
CA ALA A 273 8.23 7.25 -24.67
C ALA A 273 8.44 7.52 -26.17
N GLN A 274 7.36 7.59 -26.95
CA GLN A 274 7.42 7.92 -28.37
C GLN A 274 8.01 9.33 -28.61
N ILE A 275 7.62 10.32 -27.81
CA ILE A 275 8.17 11.69 -27.86
C ILE A 275 9.67 11.66 -27.51
N GLY A 276 10.06 10.90 -26.48
CA GLY A 276 11.45 10.71 -26.09
C GLY A 276 12.31 10.15 -27.23
N VAL A 277 11.88 9.05 -27.84
CA VAL A 277 12.58 8.43 -28.99
C VAL A 277 12.72 9.41 -30.15
N LYS A 278 11.67 10.17 -30.48
CA LYS A 278 11.73 11.20 -31.54
C LYS A 278 12.79 12.26 -31.26
N LYS A 279 12.91 12.71 -30.00
CA LYS A 279 13.95 13.66 -29.57
C LYS A 279 15.35 13.04 -29.67
N SER A 280 15.52 11.80 -29.18
CA SER A 280 16.81 11.09 -29.27
C SER A 280 17.27 10.89 -30.71
N VAL A 281 16.36 10.55 -31.62
CA VAL A 281 16.67 10.45 -33.06
C VAL A 281 17.13 11.80 -33.63
N ALA A 282 16.50 12.91 -33.21
CA ALA A 282 16.90 14.24 -33.64
C ALA A 282 18.30 14.62 -33.11
N GLU A 283 18.60 14.34 -31.85
CA GLU A 283 19.93 14.59 -31.27
C GLU A 283 21.01 13.71 -31.90
N LEU A 284 20.72 12.44 -32.20
CA LEU A 284 21.65 11.56 -32.92
C LEU A 284 21.94 12.06 -34.34
N LYS A 285 20.95 12.62 -35.05
CA LYS A 285 21.16 13.26 -36.36
C LYS A 285 22.09 14.47 -36.24
N LYS A 286 21.85 15.37 -35.28
CA LYS A 286 22.73 16.51 -35.01
C LYS A 286 24.14 16.08 -34.65
N ALA A 287 24.30 15.04 -33.84
CA ALA A 287 25.61 14.50 -33.47
C ALA A 287 26.35 13.93 -34.69
N ARG A 288 25.64 13.19 -35.55
CA ARG A 288 26.20 12.68 -36.82
C ARG A 288 26.65 13.82 -37.74
N GLU A 289 25.86 14.87 -37.87
CA GLU A 289 26.21 16.05 -38.67
C GLU A 289 27.46 16.76 -38.13
N LYS A 290 27.56 16.93 -36.81
CA LYS A 290 28.75 17.51 -36.15
C LYS A 290 29.99 16.63 -36.28
N GLN A 291 29.86 15.31 -36.15
CA GLN A 291 30.97 14.37 -36.34
C GLN A 291 31.42 14.28 -37.80
N GLY A 292 30.49 14.36 -38.76
CA GLY A 292 30.80 14.42 -40.20
C GLY A 292 31.53 15.71 -40.61
N GLY A 293 31.28 16.83 -39.91
CA GLY A 293 32.02 18.08 -40.12
C GLY A 293 33.42 18.11 -39.50
N CYS A 294 33.69 17.27 -38.49
CA CYS A 294 34.98 17.22 -37.81
C CYS A 294 36.07 16.44 -38.59
N TRP A 295 35.68 15.69 -39.63
CA TRP A 295 36.61 14.96 -40.52
C TRP A 295 37.08 15.80 -41.72
N VAL A 296 36.67 17.08 -41.81
CA VAL A 296 36.98 17.97 -42.95
C VAL A 296 37.86 19.18 -42.54
N MET A 297 38.52 19.13 -41.39
CA MET A 297 39.65 20.01 -41.06
C MET A 297 40.92 19.17 -40.89
#